data_AF-A0A956WIM8-F1
#
_entry.id   AF-A0A956WIM8-F1
#
_cell.length_a   1.000
_cell.length_b   1.000
_cell.length_c   1.000
_cell.angle_alpha   90.00
_cell.angle_beta   90.00
_cell.angle_gamma   90.00
#
_symmetry.space_group_name_H-M   'P 1'
#
loop_
_entity.id
_entity.type
_entity.pdbx_description
1 polymer ?
#
loop_
_entity_poly.entity_id
_entity_poly.type
_entity_poly.pdbx_seq_one_letter_code
_entity_poly.pdbx_strand_id
1 'polypeptide(L)'
;MPENWLSRLKQVWKDRPRRRTMVVTDVTRMEGSRVCVGGYLEDGRAVRPLVGRTGPDEAWLHQATGAPVSPFAVVDLRLSGRPRGSTAPHTEDRLTPQRGRLVQRVLTAQEQIALLERTCSPAVRDIFGAEIQAEPAGAWGRYVRSGQGVRSLGTVKASEIEEVIFRRFADRGRWEYRLRFRDAAGEVYQLAVVDLAFRRQLDALRDSGLAPHDAAAAMRDGLRGQRVFLRVGLARGWDKHPDRCYLQLTGVYGFAEAGPG
;
A
#
# COMPACT_ATOMS: atom_id res chain seq x y z
N MET A 1 -6.49 42.10 -15.64
CA MET A 1 -6.41 40.65 -15.30
C MET A 1 -5.20 40.36 -14.39
N PRO A 2 -5.23 40.69 -13.07
CA PRO A 2 -4.09 40.49 -12.15
C PRO A 2 -4.13 39.19 -11.31
N GLU A 3 -5.20 38.40 -11.40
CA GLU A 3 -5.46 37.23 -10.52
C GLU A 3 -4.51 36.03 -10.71
N ASN A 4 -3.68 36.03 -11.76
CA ASN A 4 -2.82 34.90 -12.12
C ASN A 4 -1.44 34.92 -11.41
N TRP A 5 -0.96 36.08 -10.95
CA TRP A 5 0.39 36.18 -10.36
C TRP A 5 0.41 35.79 -8.88
N LEU A 6 -0.57 36.23 -8.09
CA LEU A 6 -0.71 35.88 -6.68
C LEU A 6 -1.00 34.39 -6.47
N SER A 7 -1.78 33.78 -7.35
CA SER A 7 -2.04 32.33 -7.33
C SER A 7 -0.80 31.52 -7.67
N ARG A 8 0.00 31.95 -8.66
CA ARG A 8 1.31 31.36 -8.98
C ARG A 8 2.31 31.48 -7.83
N LEU A 9 2.42 32.64 -7.18
CA LEU A 9 3.30 32.80 -6.02
C LEU A 9 2.86 31.94 -4.82
N LYS A 10 1.57 31.89 -4.51
CA LYS A 10 1.02 31.00 -3.47
C LYS A 10 1.29 29.53 -3.78
N GLN A 11 1.18 29.13 -5.05
CA GLN A 11 1.48 27.77 -5.49
C GLN A 11 2.97 27.45 -5.36
N VAL A 12 3.86 28.34 -5.82
CA VAL A 12 5.32 28.20 -5.67
C VAL A 12 5.73 28.09 -4.21
N TRP A 13 5.11 28.85 -3.31
CA TRP A 13 5.40 28.79 -1.87
C TRP A 13 4.90 27.48 -1.22
N LYS A 14 3.75 26.96 -1.67
CA LYS A 14 3.23 25.64 -1.27
C LYS A 14 4.08 24.49 -1.79
N ASP A 15 4.71 24.64 -2.95
CA ASP A 15 5.51 23.60 -3.62
C ASP A 15 6.98 23.57 -3.19
N ARG A 16 7.41 24.48 -2.29
CA ARG A 16 8.77 24.47 -1.74
C ARG A 16 9.05 23.14 -1.04
N PRO A 17 10.17 22.45 -1.37
CA PRO A 17 10.54 21.21 -0.71
C PRO A 17 10.64 21.42 0.80
N ARG A 18 9.86 20.67 1.58
CA ARG A 18 9.95 20.65 3.04
C ARG A 18 10.43 19.30 3.49
N ARG A 19 11.34 19.28 4.47
CA ARG A 19 11.66 18.05 5.18
C ARG A 19 10.46 17.70 6.06
N ARG A 20 9.99 16.47 5.94
CA ARG A 20 8.84 15.91 6.65
C ARG A 20 9.22 14.53 7.15
N THR A 21 8.60 14.12 8.24
CA THR A 21 8.75 12.78 8.80
C THR A 21 7.55 11.94 8.37
N MET A 22 7.83 10.76 7.83
CA MET A 22 6.83 9.82 7.33
C MET A 22 7.04 8.47 8.02
N VAL A 23 5.97 7.86 8.51
CA VAL A 23 5.96 6.43 8.81
C VAL A 23 5.54 5.68 7.56
N VAL A 24 6.42 4.83 7.06
CA VAL A 24 6.12 3.97 5.91
C VAL A 24 5.17 2.87 6.34
N THR A 25 4.10 2.61 5.60
CA THR A 25 3.16 1.50 5.85
C THR A 25 2.91 0.66 4.61
N ASP A 26 3.51 1.02 3.48
CA ASP A 26 3.27 0.34 2.22
C ASP A 26 4.60 0.29 1.47
N VAL A 27 5.09 -0.91 1.15
CA VAL A 27 6.23 -1.13 0.26
C VAL A 27 5.84 -2.25 -0.69
N THR A 28 5.50 -1.89 -1.92
CA THR A 28 4.88 -2.83 -2.84
C THR A 28 5.68 -3.02 -4.12
N ARG A 29 5.59 -4.23 -4.67
CA ARG A 29 6.17 -4.59 -5.95
C ARG A 29 5.31 -4.03 -7.09
N MET A 30 5.89 -3.19 -7.93
CA MET A 30 5.33 -2.82 -9.23
C MET A 30 5.98 -3.67 -10.34
N GLU A 31 5.97 -3.20 -11.58
CA GLU A 31 6.63 -3.88 -12.69
C GLU A 31 8.17 -3.81 -12.58
N GLY A 32 8.86 -4.93 -12.83
CA GLY A 32 10.31 -5.00 -12.75
C GLY A 32 10.86 -4.64 -11.36
N SER A 33 11.90 -3.81 -11.31
CA SER A 33 12.53 -3.32 -10.08
C SER A 33 11.79 -2.14 -9.43
N ARG A 34 10.66 -1.72 -10.00
CA ARG A 34 9.90 -0.56 -9.55
C ARG A 34 9.13 -0.92 -8.29
N VAL A 35 9.06 0.03 -7.36
CA VAL A 35 8.31 -0.14 -6.12
C VAL A 35 7.43 1.07 -5.88
N CYS A 36 6.30 0.86 -5.21
CA CYS A 36 5.53 1.95 -4.65
C CYS A 36 5.75 1.98 -3.15
N VAL A 37 5.97 3.19 -2.62
CA VAL A 37 6.09 3.44 -1.19
C VAL A 37 4.94 4.34 -0.77
N GLY A 38 4.31 4.00 0.35
CA GLY A 38 3.18 4.73 0.91
C GLY A 38 3.25 4.72 2.44
N GLY A 39 2.54 5.65 3.06
CA GLY A 39 2.63 5.86 4.50
C GLY A 39 1.90 7.10 4.97
N TYR A 40 2.19 7.48 6.21
CA TYR A 40 1.54 8.59 6.89
C TYR A 40 2.58 9.61 7.36
N LEU A 41 2.27 10.88 7.13
CA LEU A 41 3.02 12.00 7.69
C LEU A 41 2.76 12.14 9.19
N GLU A 42 3.59 12.92 9.86
CA GLU A 42 3.48 13.24 11.29
C GLU A 42 2.12 13.87 11.68
N ASP A 43 1.44 14.50 10.71
CA ASP A 43 0.10 15.08 10.87
C ASP A 43 -1.05 14.11 10.51
N GLY A 44 -0.74 12.82 10.29
CA GLY A 44 -1.71 11.78 9.97
C GLY A 44 -2.19 11.77 8.52
N ARG A 45 -1.69 12.66 7.64
CA ARG A 45 -2.04 12.62 6.22
C ARG A 45 -1.31 11.49 5.51
N ALA A 46 -2.05 10.74 4.69
CA ALA A 46 -1.46 9.75 3.78
C ALA A 46 -0.60 10.42 2.70
N VAL A 47 0.52 9.80 2.36
CA VAL A 47 1.45 10.28 1.35
C VAL A 47 2.07 9.13 0.56
N ARG A 48 2.29 9.36 -0.75
CA ARG A 48 3.02 8.46 -1.65
C ARG A 48 4.20 9.21 -2.28
N PRO A 49 5.44 9.01 -1.80
CA PRO A 49 6.60 9.60 -2.44
C PRO A 49 6.77 9.09 -3.89
N LEU A 50 6.87 10.03 -4.82
CA LEU A 50 7.15 9.79 -6.24
C LEU A 50 8.51 10.36 -6.61
N VAL A 51 9.41 9.51 -7.12
CA VAL A 51 10.67 9.96 -7.73
C VAL A 51 10.54 10.04 -9.24
N GLY A 52 10.90 11.19 -9.81
CA GLY A 52 10.82 11.40 -11.26
C GLY A 52 9.39 11.21 -11.78
N ARG A 53 9.26 10.52 -12.93
CA ARG A 53 7.95 10.20 -13.55
C ARG A 53 7.42 8.83 -13.17
N THR A 54 8.29 7.92 -12.79
CA THR A 54 7.95 6.51 -12.65
C THR A 54 7.73 6.13 -11.17
N GLY A 55 8.29 6.89 -10.21
CA GLY A 55 8.32 6.56 -8.77
C GLY A 55 9.68 6.04 -8.23
N PRO A 56 9.71 5.44 -7.03
CA PRO A 56 10.88 4.73 -6.50
C PRO A 56 11.19 3.39 -7.19
N ASP A 57 12.41 2.91 -7.04
CA ASP A 57 12.86 1.54 -7.36
C ASP A 57 13.44 0.85 -6.11
N GLU A 58 13.84 -0.42 -6.23
CA GLU A 58 14.44 -1.14 -5.10
C GLU A 58 15.73 -0.48 -4.58
N ALA A 59 16.54 0.10 -5.48
CA ALA A 59 17.73 0.85 -5.06
C ALA A 59 17.36 2.04 -4.18
N TRP A 60 16.22 2.68 -4.43
CA TRP A 60 15.69 3.70 -3.54
C TRP A 60 15.38 3.15 -2.14
N LEU A 61 14.95 1.90 -1.97
CA LEU A 61 14.76 1.35 -0.61
C LEU A 61 16.10 1.19 0.12
N HIS A 62 17.13 0.70 -0.56
CA HIS A 62 18.41 0.33 0.07
C HIS A 62 19.40 1.48 0.25
N GLN A 63 19.34 2.52 -0.59
CA GLN A 63 20.28 3.66 -0.54
C GLN A 63 19.89 4.76 0.46
N ALA A 64 18.98 4.48 1.39
CA ALA A 64 18.66 5.42 2.46
C ALA A 64 19.81 5.49 3.48
N THR A 65 20.01 6.66 4.09
CA THR A 65 20.97 6.79 5.19
C THR A 65 20.41 6.14 6.46
N GLY A 66 21.26 5.50 7.26
CA GLY A 66 20.88 4.82 8.51
C GLY A 66 20.52 3.35 8.30
N ALA A 67 19.42 3.08 7.60
CA ALA A 67 18.94 1.73 7.31
C ALA A 67 18.11 1.71 6.01
N PRO A 68 17.81 0.53 5.44
CA PRO A 68 16.87 0.42 4.33
C PRO A 68 15.46 0.92 4.69
N VAL A 69 14.75 1.49 3.71
CA VAL A 69 13.33 1.82 3.88
C VAL A 69 12.50 0.53 3.86
N SER A 70 11.77 0.29 4.95
CA SER A 70 10.87 -0.86 5.13
C SER A 70 9.52 -0.38 5.66
N PRO A 71 8.47 -1.24 5.63
CA PRO A 71 7.28 -0.99 6.44
C PRO A 71 7.64 -0.66 7.89
N PHE A 72 6.91 0.30 8.45
CA PHE A 72 7.04 0.90 9.76
C PHE A 72 8.36 1.62 10.07
N ALA A 73 9.21 1.85 9.06
CA ALA A 73 10.32 2.76 9.18
C ALA A 73 9.81 4.21 9.34
N VAL A 74 10.39 4.94 10.29
CA VAL A 74 10.24 6.39 10.43
C VAL A 74 11.32 7.05 9.57
N VAL A 75 10.91 7.71 8.50
CA VAL A 75 11.78 8.24 7.46
C VAL A 75 11.62 9.73 7.36
N ASP A 76 12.72 10.45 7.46
CA ASP A 76 12.76 11.85 7.07
C ASP A 76 13.06 11.96 5.57
N LEU A 77 12.23 12.71 4.85
CA LEU A 77 12.38 12.93 3.43
C LEU A 77 11.95 14.34 3.03
N ARG A 78 12.44 14.80 1.88
CA ARG A 78 12.02 16.07 1.28
C ARG A 78 10.85 15.82 0.36
N LEU A 79 9.70 16.40 0.71
CA LEU A 79 8.51 16.36 -0.12
C LEU A 79 8.28 17.73 -0.76
N SER A 80 7.96 17.73 -2.04
CA SER A 80 7.53 18.92 -2.79
C SER A 80 6.10 18.72 -3.31
N GLY A 81 5.69 19.59 -4.24
CA GLY A 81 4.33 19.63 -4.79
C GLY A 81 3.82 18.32 -5.40
N ARG A 82 2.56 18.36 -5.82
CA ARG A 82 1.93 17.23 -6.53
C ARG A 82 2.56 17.05 -7.91
N PRO A 83 2.76 15.81 -8.39
CA PRO A 83 3.13 15.59 -9.78
C PRO A 83 2.02 16.11 -10.70
N ARG A 84 2.41 16.69 -11.84
CA ARG A 84 1.45 17.10 -12.87
C ARG A 84 0.67 15.88 -13.37
N GLY A 85 -0.63 16.04 -13.55
CA GLY A 85 -1.51 14.96 -14.00
C GLY A 85 -1.91 13.96 -12.92
N SER A 86 -1.58 14.21 -11.64
CA SER A 86 -2.18 13.46 -10.53
C SER A 86 -3.68 13.74 -10.49
N THR A 87 -4.47 12.69 -10.71
CA THR A 87 -5.93 12.70 -10.64
C THR A 87 -6.40 11.81 -9.48
N ALA A 88 -7.63 12.04 -9.03
CA ALA A 88 -8.28 11.11 -8.12
C ALA A 88 -8.30 9.70 -8.72
N PRO A 89 -8.15 8.64 -7.91
CA PRO A 89 -8.07 8.66 -6.44
C PRO A 89 -6.65 8.90 -5.87
N HIS A 90 -5.62 9.05 -6.71
CA HIS A 90 -4.20 9.11 -6.29
C HIS A 90 -3.76 10.51 -5.83
N THR A 91 -4.49 11.07 -4.87
CA THR A 91 -4.30 12.44 -4.37
C THR A 91 -3.12 12.58 -3.40
N GLU A 92 -2.56 11.45 -2.95
CA GLU A 92 -1.47 11.36 -1.97
C GLU A 92 -0.08 11.52 -2.58
N ASP A 93 0.04 11.50 -3.91
CA ASP A 93 1.34 11.55 -4.58
C ASP A 93 2.07 12.87 -4.31
N ARG A 94 3.32 12.78 -3.86
CA ARG A 94 4.19 13.94 -3.62
C ARG A 94 5.55 13.68 -4.22
N LEU A 95 6.08 14.67 -4.93
CA LEU A 95 7.41 14.55 -5.52
C LEU A 95 8.47 14.50 -4.40
N THR A 96 9.46 13.63 -4.57
CA THR A 96 10.63 13.53 -3.69
C THR A 96 11.91 13.32 -4.52
N PRO A 97 13.08 13.82 -4.08
CA PRO A 97 14.35 13.50 -4.72
C PRO A 97 14.71 12.00 -4.64
N GLN A 98 15.57 11.55 -5.56
CA GLN A 98 16.10 10.17 -5.58
C GLN A 98 17.02 9.85 -4.39
N ARG A 99 17.57 10.86 -3.71
CA ARG A 99 18.51 10.72 -2.59
C ARG A 99 18.16 11.65 -1.42
N GLY A 100 18.80 11.46 -0.27
CA GLY A 100 18.70 12.37 0.88
C GLY A 100 17.59 12.04 1.87
N ARG A 101 17.08 10.81 1.85
CA ARG A 101 16.19 10.25 2.87
C ARG A 101 17.00 9.59 3.99
N LEU A 102 16.52 9.74 5.21
CA LEU A 102 17.16 9.22 6.42
C LEU A 102 16.15 8.36 7.18
N VAL A 103 16.46 7.09 7.38
CA VAL A 103 15.69 6.22 8.28
C VAL A 103 16.17 6.48 9.70
N GLN A 104 15.28 7.01 10.53
CA GLN A 104 15.58 7.37 11.92
C GLN A 104 15.52 6.14 12.84
N ARG A 105 14.46 5.34 12.67
CA ARG A 105 14.17 4.14 13.46
C ARG A 105 13.06 3.33 12.80
N VAL A 106 12.76 2.18 13.36
CA VAL A 106 11.54 1.40 13.07
C VAL A 106 10.59 1.52 14.26
N LEU A 107 9.29 1.58 14.02
CA LEU A 107 8.30 1.56 15.09
C LEU A 107 8.33 0.22 15.84
N THR A 108 8.15 0.26 17.16
CA THR A 108 7.91 -0.92 17.98
C THR A 108 6.56 -1.56 17.64
N ALA A 109 6.33 -2.83 17.97
CA ALA A 109 5.07 -3.51 17.69
C ALA A 109 3.84 -2.75 18.23
N GLN A 110 3.94 -2.21 19.44
CA GLN A 110 2.87 -1.41 20.05
C GLN A 110 2.59 -0.12 19.27
N GLU A 111 3.64 0.58 18.82
CA GLU A 111 3.49 1.78 17.97
C GLU A 111 2.90 1.44 16.59
N GLN A 112 3.28 0.29 16.02
CA GLN A 112 2.74 -0.19 14.74
C GLN A 112 1.23 -0.44 14.86
N ILE A 113 0.81 -1.19 15.88
CA ILE A 113 -0.59 -1.44 16.20
C ILE A 113 -1.34 -0.11 16.38
N ALA A 114 -0.83 0.80 17.22
CA ALA A 114 -1.49 2.07 17.49
C ALA A 114 -1.64 2.95 16.25
N LEU A 115 -0.67 2.90 15.32
CA LEU A 115 -0.77 3.57 14.03
C LEU A 115 -1.86 2.94 13.15
N LEU A 116 -1.89 1.61 13.06
CA LEU A 116 -2.85 0.88 12.23
C LEU A 116 -4.28 1.05 12.75
N GLU A 117 -4.48 1.00 14.07
CA GLU A 117 -5.77 1.24 14.72
C GLU A 117 -6.27 2.68 14.46
N ARG A 118 -5.41 3.68 14.66
CA ARG A 118 -5.76 5.09 14.41
C ARG A 118 -6.08 5.38 12.94
N THR A 119 -5.53 4.62 12.01
CA THR A 119 -5.73 4.81 10.56
C THR A 119 -6.75 3.82 9.97
N CYS A 120 -7.38 3.00 10.81
CA CYS A 120 -8.33 1.98 10.40
C CYS A 120 -9.67 2.59 9.99
N SER A 121 -10.13 2.26 8.79
CA SER A 121 -11.51 2.42 8.37
C SER A 121 -12.35 1.26 8.90
N PRO A 122 -13.66 1.46 9.16
CA PRO A 122 -14.56 0.38 9.59
C PRO A 122 -14.65 -0.74 8.55
N ALA A 123 -14.82 -0.41 7.27
CA ALA A 123 -14.89 -1.37 6.17
C ALA A 123 -14.08 -0.90 4.96
N VAL A 124 -13.83 -1.81 3.99
CA VAL A 124 -13.04 -1.48 2.79
C VAL A 124 -13.72 -0.40 1.95
N ARG A 125 -15.06 -0.45 1.85
CA ARG A 125 -15.88 0.55 1.16
C ARG A 125 -15.74 1.97 1.71
N ASP A 126 -15.35 2.12 2.98
CA ASP A 126 -15.22 3.43 3.64
C ASP A 126 -13.86 4.10 3.35
N ILE A 127 -12.92 3.39 2.72
CA ILE A 127 -11.57 3.92 2.48
C ILE A 127 -11.60 5.03 1.44
N PHE A 128 -12.20 4.78 0.28
CA PHE A 128 -11.92 5.57 -0.92
C PHE A 128 -12.84 6.77 -1.09
N GLY A 129 -13.97 6.82 -0.38
CA GLY A 129 -15.00 7.84 -0.58
C GLY A 129 -15.62 7.79 -1.99
N ALA A 130 -15.67 6.59 -2.57
CA ALA A 130 -16.28 6.30 -3.86
C ALA A 130 -16.81 4.85 -3.86
N GLU A 131 -17.77 4.59 -4.73
CA GLU A 131 -18.35 3.25 -4.89
C GLU A 131 -17.30 2.26 -5.42
N ILE A 132 -17.20 1.10 -4.76
CA ILE A 132 -16.39 -0.02 -5.23
C ILE A 132 -17.24 -0.85 -6.19
N GLN A 133 -16.83 -0.85 -7.45
CA GLN A 133 -17.42 -1.65 -8.51
C GLN A 133 -16.86 -3.08 -8.46
N ALA A 134 -17.68 -4.05 -8.86
CA ALA A 134 -17.26 -5.42 -9.09
C ALA A 134 -17.21 -5.74 -10.59
N GLU A 135 -16.29 -6.63 -10.98
CA GLU A 135 -16.34 -7.24 -12.31
C GLU A 135 -17.51 -8.24 -12.44
N PRO A 136 -17.88 -8.65 -13.67
CA PRO A 136 -18.96 -9.61 -13.89
C PRO A 136 -18.80 -10.91 -13.09
N ALA A 137 -19.92 -11.61 -12.92
CA ALA A 137 -19.99 -12.84 -12.13
C ALA A 137 -18.86 -13.83 -12.47
N GLY A 138 -18.15 -14.29 -11.42
CA GLY A 138 -17.00 -15.19 -11.53
C GLY A 138 -15.63 -14.50 -11.48
N ALA A 139 -15.57 -13.18 -11.64
CA ALA A 139 -14.34 -12.40 -11.46
C ALA A 139 -14.29 -11.75 -10.06
N TRP A 140 -13.15 -11.88 -9.38
CA TRP A 140 -12.90 -11.22 -8.08
C TRP A 140 -12.38 -9.79 -8.21
N GLY A 141 -12.42 -9.22 -9.42
CA GLY A 141 -11.96 -7.85 -9.67
C GLY A 141 -12.85 -6.84 -8.93
N ARG A 142 -12.24 -6.02 -8.06
CA ARG A 142 -12.88 -4.88 -7.41
C ARG A 142 -12.13 -3.61 -7.81
N TYR A 143 -12.83 -2.55 -8.15
CA TYR A 143 -12.20 -1.30 -8.61
C TYR A 143 -13.02 -0.06 -8.26
N VAL A 144 -12.34 1.08 -8.22
CA VAL A 144 -12.95 2.42 -8.25
C VAL A 144 -12.70 3.03 -9.62
N ARG A 145 -13.62 3.86 -10.13
CA ARG A 145 -13.40 4.55 -11.41
C ARG A 145 -12.34 5.64 -11.28
N SER A 146 -11.50 5.79 -12.30
CA SER A 146 -10.55 6.89 -12.41
C SER A 146 -11.28 8.24 -12.33
N GLY A 147 -10.70 9.20 -11.62
CA GLY A 147 -11.31 10.51 -11.36
C GLY A 147 -12.30 10.51 -10.18
N GLN A 148 -12.61 9.38 -9.57
CA GLN A 148 -13.46 9.29 -8.38
C GLN A 148 -12.65 9.03 -7.10
N GLY A 149 -13.27 9.30 -5.95
CA GLY A 149 -12.71 9.05 -4.63
C GLY A 149 -11.85 10.19 -4.09
N VAL A 150 -11.60 10.15 -2.79
CA VAL A 150 -10.85 11.18 -2.05
C VAL A 150 -9.43 10.76 -1.71
N ARG A 151 -9.16 9.44 -1.74
CA ARG A 151 -7.86 8.83 -1.42
C ARG A 151 -7.74 7.46 -2.11
N SER A 152 -6.51 6.96 -2.25
CA SER A 152 -6.15 5.69 -2.87
C SER A 152 -5.50 4.67 -1.93
N LEU A 153 -5.37 4.99 -0.64
CA LEU A 153 -4.83 4.09 0.39
C LEU A 153 -5.68 4.14 1.68
N GLY A 154 -5.78 3.01 2.37
CA GLY A 154 -6.40 2.92 3.70
C GLY A 154 -6.04 1.64 4.45
N THR A 155 -6.35 1.62 5.74
CA THR A 155 -6.19 0.45 6.62
C THR A 155 -7.57 -0.12 6.93
N VAL A 156 -7.70 -1.44 6.96
CA VAL A 156 -8.83 -2.13 7.57
C VAL A 156 -8.33 -3.22 8.50
N LYS A 157 -9.13 -3.57 9.49
CA LYS A 157 -8.94 -4.78 10.29
C LYS A 157 -9.72 -5.91 9.63
N ALA A 158 -9.07 -7.02 9.32
CA ALA A 158 -9.77 -8.22 8.85
C ALA A 158 -10.52 -8.83 10.03
N SER A 159 -11.79 -9.19 9.83
CA SER A 159 -12.55 -9.98 10.79
C SER A 159 -12.22 -11.47 10.67
N GLU A 160 -11.87 -11.90 9.45
CA GLU A 160 -11.50 -13.28 9.16
C GLU A 160 -10.53 -13.35 7.98
N ILE A 161 -9.54 -14.26 8.07
CA ILE A 161 -8.68 -14.65 6.95
C ILE A 161 -9.19 -15.98 6.39
N GLU A 162 -9.83 -15.93 5.22
CA GLU A 162 -10.48 -17.11 4.63
C GLU A 162 -9.46 -17.97 3.87
N GLU A 163 -8.60 -17.37 3.04
CA GLU A 163 -7.71 -18.12 2.16
C GLU A 163 -6.48 -17.28 1.75
N VAL A 164 -5.33 -17.94 1.63
CA VAL A 164 -4.17 -17.42 0.89
C VAL A 164 -4.08 -18.22 -0.40
N ILE A 165 -4.00 -17.53 -1.53
CA ILE A 165 -3.85 -18.16 -2.85
C ILE A 165 -2.44 -17.86 -3.34
N PHE A 166 -1.67 -18.94 -3.51
CA PHE A 166 -0.31 -18.89 -4.03
C PHE A 166 -0.11 -19.99 -5.07
N ARG A 167 -0.06 -19.60 -6.34
CA ARG A 167 0.05 -20.54 -7.47
C ARG A 167 0.75 -19.91 -8.65
N ARG A 168 1.32 -20.72 -9.53
CA ARG A 168 1.97 -20.26 -10.76
C ARG A 168 0.96 -20.26 -11.91
N PHE A 169 0.87 -19.14 -12.62
CA PHE A 169 0.15 -19.09 -13.90
C PHE A 169 0.93 -19.90 -14.95
N ALA A 170 0.31 -20.96 -15.46
CA ALA A 170 0.93 -21.84 -16.45
C ALA A 170 1.27 -21.11 -17.75
N ASP A 171 0.43 -20.15 -18.17
CA ASP A 171 0.53 -19.40 -19.43
C ASP A 171 1.56 -18.24 -19.38
N ARG A 172 1.78 -17.64 -18.20
CA ARG A 172 2.62 -16.43 -18.05
C ARG A 172 3.90 -16.65 -17.26
N GLY A 173 4.05 -17.82 -16.65
CA GLY A 173 5.17 -18.15 -15.77
C GLY A 173 5.26 -17.30 -14.49
N ARG A 174 4.28 -16.43 -14.23
CA ARG A 174 4.23 -15.53 -13.07
C ARG A 174 3.51 -16.18 -11.90
N TRP A 175 3.94 -15.84 -10.69
CA TRP A 175 3.26 -16.26 -9.46
C TRP A 175 2.10 -15.31 -9.13
N GLU A 176 0.97 -15.90 -8.77
CA GLU A 176 -0.20 -15.23 -8.24
C GLU A 176 -0.13 -15.21 -6.71
N TYR A 177 -0.41 -14.05 -6.12
CA TYR A 177 -0.49 -13.84 -4.68
C TYR A 177 -1.82 -13.18 -4.40
N ARG A 178 -2.74 -13.87 -3.73
CA ARG A 178 -4.01 -13.27 -3.28
C ARG A 178 -4.29 -13.64 -1.84
N LEU A 179 -5.06 -12.77 -1.20
CA LEU A 179 -5.63 -13.02 0.12
C LEU A 179 -7.14 -12.83 0.01
N ARG A 180 -7.87 -13.83 0.48
CA ARG A 180 -9.30 -13.78 0.68
C ARG A 180 -9.58 -13.53 2.15
N PHE A 181 -10.36 -12.50 2.44
CA PHE A 181 -10.65 -12.06 3.79
C PHE A 181 -12.05 -11.46 3.88
N ARG A 182 -12.54 -11.38 5.11
CA ARG A 182 -13.75 -10.67 5.47
C ARG A 182 -13.39 -9.39 6.22
N ASP A 183 -14.01 -8.28 5.87
CA ASP A 183 -13.84 -7.03 6.62
C ASP A 183 -14.80 -6.95 7.82
N ALA A 184 -14.77 -5.85 8.59
CA ALA A 184 -15.63 -5.73 9.77
C ALA A 184 -17.12 -5.50 9.43
N ALA A 185 -17.46 -5.15 8.19
CA ALA A 185 -18.85 -5.09 7.72
C ALA A 185 -19.35 -6.45 7.20
N GLY A 186 -18.51 -7.48 7.25
CA GLY A 186 -18.85 -8.82 6.80
C GLY A 186 -18.71 -9.04 5.29
N GLU A 187 -18.24 -8.05 4.53
CA GLU A 187 -18.04 -8.20 3.09
C GLU A 187 -16.75 -8.98 2.79
N VAL A 188 -16.84 -9.90 1.82
CA VAL A 188 -15.73 -10.75 1.41
C VAL A 188 -15.01 -10.16 0.21
N TYR A 189 -13.69 -10.07 0.34
CA TYR A 189 -12.78 -9.58 -0.69
C TYR A 189 -11.73 -10.65 -1.01
N GLN A 190 -11.35 -10.76 -2.28
CA GLN A 190 -10.20 -11.55 -2.72
C GLN A 190 -9.28 -10.67 -3.56
N LEU A 191 -8.30 -10.05 -2.91
CA LEU A 191 -7.46 -9.02 -3.51
C LEU A 191 -6.08 -9.56 -3.85
N ALA A 192 -5.49 -9.05 -4.92
CA ALA A 192 -4.08 -9.30 -5.23
C ALA A 192 -3.19 -8.68 -4.15
N VAL A 193 -2.23 -9.44 -3.65
CA VAL A 193 -1.25 -8.94 -2.67
C VAL A 193 -0.02 -8.46 -3.42
N VAL A 194 0.28 -7.16 -3.33
CA VAL A 194 1.48 -6.53 -3.89
C VAL A 194 2.51 -6.14 -2.83
N ASP A 195 2.19 -6.33 -1.56
CA ASP A 195 3.13 -6.21 -0.44
C ASP A 195 4.39 -7.05 -0.67
N LEU A 196 5.55 -6.39 -0.68
CA LEU A 196 6.83 -7.03 -0.97
C LEU A 196 7.27 -7.97 0.16
N ALA A 197 6.96 -7.66 1.42
CA ALA A 197 7.33 -8.50 2.56
C ALA A 197 6.52 -9.81 2.55
N PHE A 198 5.20 -9.71 2.39
CA PHE A 198 4.32 -10.87 2.29
C PHE A 198 4.72 -11.80 1.13
N ARG A 199 4.99 -11.25 -0.06
CA ARG A 199 5.45 -12.04 -1.21
C ARG A 199 6.75 -12.77 -0.93
N ARG A 200 7.74 -12.07 -0.36
CA ARG A 200 9.04 -12.66 0.00
C ARG A 200 8.90 -13.82 1.00
N GLN A 201 7.96 -13.73 1.94
CA GLN A 201 7.70 -14.82 2.89
C GLN A 201 7.14 -16.06 2.19
N LEU A 202 6.16 -15.91 1.29
CA LEU A 202 5.63 -17.03 0.50
C LEU A 202 6.68 -17.62 -0.44
N ASP A 203 7.48 -16.78 -1.08
CA ASP A 203 8.61 -17.21 -1.91
C ASP A 203 9.62 -18.01 -1.08
N ALA A 204 9.96 -17.55 0.13
CA ALA A 204 10.89 -18.26 1.01
C ALA A 204 10.37 -19.64 1.46
N LEU A 205 9.07 -19.76 1.77
CA LEU A 205 8.44 -21.04 2.09
C LEU A 205 8.49 -22.01 0.91
N ARG A 206 8.25 -21.53 -0.31
CA ARG A 206 8.44 -22.33 -1.52
C ARG A 206 9.89 -22.74 -1.70
N ASP A 207 10.81 -21.80 -1.55
CA ASP A 207 12.23 -22.02 -1.81
C ASP A 207 12.86 -22.96 -0.75
N SER A 208 12.22 -23.12 0.41
CA SER A 208 12.54 -24.17 1.39
C SER A 208 11.97 -25.55 1.04
N GLY A 209 11.32 -25.71 -0.11
CA GLY A 209 10.81 -26.98 -0.64
C GLY A 209 9.32 -27.24 -0.40
N LEU A 210 8.56 -26.33 0.21
CA LEU A 210 7.12 -26.53 0.35
C LEU A 210 6.41 -26.40 -0.99
N ALA A 211 5.43 -27.26 -1.23
CA ALA A 211 4.54 -27.08 -2.38
C ALA A 211 3.75 -25.77 -2.22
N PRO A 212 3.38 -25.08 -3.31
CA PRO A 212 2.73 -23.77 -3.22
C PRO A 212 1.44 -23.76 -2.39
N HIS A 213 0.66 -24.84 -2.44
CA HIS A 213 -0.56 -24.98 -1.64
C HIS A 213 -0.26 -25.10 -0.14
N ASP A 214 0.80 -25.82 0.24
CA ASP A 214 1.25 -25.94 1.63
C ASP A 214 1.82 -24.62 2.16
N ALA A 215 2.62 -23.92 1.34
CA ALA A 215 3.12 -22.59 1.69
C ALA A 215 1.96 -21.59 1.92
N ALA A 216 0.92 -21.65 1.09
CA ALA A 216 -0.28 -20.86 1.26
C ALA A 216 -1.06 -21.22 2.53
N ALA A 217 -1.24 -22.51 2.80
CA ALA A 217 -1.91 -22.99 4.01
C ALA A 217 -1.17 -22.56 5.27
N ALA A 218 0.16 -22.73 5.32
CA ALA A 218 1.00 -22.29 6.43
C ALA A 218 0.88 -20.78 6.69
N MET A 219 0.92 -19.96 5.63
CA MET A 219 0.74 -18.51 5.75
C MET A 219 -0.67 -18.14 6.26
N ARG A 220 -1.72 -18.78 5.73
CA ARG A 220 -3.11 -18.58 6.16
C ARG A 220 -3.28 -18.92 7.63
N ASP A 221 -2.78 -20.08 8.06
CA ASP A 221 -2.96 -20.57 9.42
C ASP A 221 -2.18 -19.71 10.42
N GLY A 222 -0.98 -19.25 10.03
CA GLY A 222 -0.25 -18.24 10.79
C GLY A 222 -1.06 -16.96 10.99
N LEU A 223 -1.73 -16.45 9.95
CA LEU A 223 -2.54 -15.23 10.04
C LEU A 223 -3.85 -15.41 10.84
N ARG A 224 -4.50 -16.57 10.78
CA ARG A 224 -5.75 -16.84 11.50
C ARG A 224 -5.63 -16.78 13.02
N GLY A 225 -4.44 -17.06 13.55
CA GLY A 225 -4.14 -16.93 14.99
C GLY A 225 -3.74 -15.51 15.42
N GLN A 226 -3.93 -14.51 14.56
CA GLN A 226 -3.41 -13.16 14.78
C GLN A 226 -4.49 -12.10 14.58
N ARG A 227 -4.27 -10.95 15.21
CA ARG A 227 -4.96 -9.72 14.87
C ARG A 227 -4.39 -9.17 13.57
N VAL A 228 -5.15 -9.27 12.47
CA VAL A 228 -4.68 -8.87 11.14
C VAL A 228 -5.20 -7.50 10.72
N PHE A 229 -4.27 -6.61 10.38
CA PHE A 229 -4.52 -5.35 9.70
C PHE A 229 -4.06 -5.45 8.25
N LEU A 230 -4.89 -4.96 7.34
CA LEU A 230 -4.65 -4.95 5.92
C LEU A 230 -4.57 -3.52 5.41
N ARG A 231 -3.52 -3.22 4.66
CA ARG A 231 -3.43 -1.99 3.87
C ARG A 231 -4.03 -2.26 2.51
N VAL A 232 -5.05 -1.50 2.15
CA VAL A 232 -5.73 -1.60 0.86
C VAL A 232 -5.39 -0.37 0.05
N GLY A 233 -4.92 -0.59 -1.17
CA GLY A 233 -4.58 0.46 -2.11
C GLY A 233 -5.27 0.29 -3.45
N LEU A 234 -5.31 1.37 -4.22
CA LEU A 234 -5.77 1.38 -5.60
C LEU A 234 -4.57 1.38 -6.56
N ALA A 235 -4.58 0.46 -7.51
CA ALA A 235 -3.69 0.49 -8.67
C ALA A 235 -4.09 1.64 -9.61
N ARG A 236 -3.15 2.10 -10.43
CA ARG A 236 -3.49 2.96 -11.58
C ARG A 236 -4.14 2.10 -12.66
N GLY A 237 -4.99 2.71 -13.47
CA GLY A 237 -5.47 2.09 -14.70
C GLY A 237 -4.30 1.72 -15.62
N TRP A 238 -4.48 0.64 -16.37
CA TRP A 238 -3.53 0.15 -17.38
C TRP A 238 -4.20 0.10 -18.75
N ASP A 239 -3.45 -0.14 -19.82
CA ASP A 239 -3.91 0.04 -21.22
C ASP A 239 -5.28 -0.58 -21.54
N LYS A 240 -5.56 -1.79 -21.04
CA LYS A 240 -6.85 -2.47 -21.24
C LYS A 240 -8.01 -1.83 -20.45
N HIS A 241 -7.73 -1.24 -19.30
CA HIS A 241 -8.72 -0.66 -18.39
C HIS A 241 -8.21 0.67 -17.78
N PRO A 242 -8.02 1.72 -18.61
CA PRO A 242 -7.40 2.97 -18.16
C PRO A 242 -8.31 3.75 -17.20
N ASP A 243 -9.61 3.48 -17.22
CA ASP A 243 -10.64 4.09 -16.39
C ASP A 243 -10.85 3.36 -15.05
N ARG A 244 -10.11 2.27 -14.76
CA ARG A 244 -10.30 1.44 -13.58
C ARG A 244 -9.08 1.44 -12.66
N CYS A 245 -9.29 1.80 -11.41
CA CYS A 245 -8.30 1.71 -10.35
C CYS A 245 -8.61 0.49 -9.48
N TYR A 246 -7.96 -0.65 -9.75
CA TYR A 246 -8.24 -1.91 -9.05
C TYR A 246 -7.74 -1.91 -7.62
N LEU A 247 -8.52 -2.51 -6.72
CA LEU A 247 -8.13 -2.76 -5.33
C LEU A 247 -7.03 -3.83 -5.25
N GLN A 248 -6.10 -3.61 -4.34
CA GLN A 248 -4.97 -4.50 -4.05
C GLN A 248 -4.56 -4.36 -2.59
N LEU A 249 -3.93 -5.40 -2.04
CA LEU A 249 -3.34 -5.37 -0.71
C LEU A 249 -1.90 -4.90 -0.79
N THR A 250 -1.64 -3.77 -0.18
CA THR A 250 -0.35 -3.07 -0.18
C THR A 250 0.47 -3.31 1.09
N GLY A 251 -0.11 -4.01 2.07
CA GLY A 251 0.51 -4.42 3.33
C GLY A 251 -0.38 -5.44 4.05
N VAL A 252 0.23 -6.52 4.56
CA VAL A 252 -0.44 -7.55 5.38
C VAL A 252 0.27 -7.66 6.71
N TYR A 253 -0.39 -7.26 7.80
CA TYR A 253 0.22 -7.17 9.13
C TYR A 253 -0.55 -7.99 10.14
N GLY A 254 0.03 -9.10 10.56
CA GLY A 254 -0.45 -9.89 11.69
C GLY A 254 0.30 -9.53 12.97
N PHE A 255 -0.44 -9.44 14.07
CA PHE A 255 0.12 -9.32 15.42
C PHE A 255 -0.48 -10.41 16.29
N ALA A 256 0.35 -11.08 17.10
CA ALA A 256 -0.16 -12.00 18.10
C ALA A 256 -1.20 -11.29 18.98
N GLU A 257 -2.29 -11.99 19.30
CA GLU A 257 -3.19 -11.48 20.32
C GLU A 257 -2.43 -11.42 21.64
N ALA A 258 -2.54 -10.30 22.35
CA ALA A 258 -2.06 -10.28 23.73
C ALA A 258 -2.88 -11.34 24.47
N GLY A 259 -2.22 -12.38 25.00
CA GLY A 259 -2.88 -13.32 25.88
C GLY A 259 -3.57 -12.56 27.02
N PRO A 260 -4.62 -13.13 27.64
CA PRO A 260 -5.24 -12.51 28.81
C PRO A 260 -4.13 -12.29 29.85
N GLY A 261 -3.81 -11.01 30.09
CA GLY A 261 -2.91 -10.59 31.16
C GLY A 261 -3.60 -10.65 32.51
#